data_AF-A0A5K1GQ44-F1
#
_entry.id   AF-A0A5K1GQ44-F1
#
_cell.length_a   1.000
_cell.length_b   1.000
_cell.length_c   1.000
_cell.angle_alpha   90.00
_cell.angle_beta   90.00
_cell.angle_gamma   90.00
#
_symmetry.space_group_name_H-M   'P 1'
#
loop_
_entity.id
_entity.type
_entity.pdbx_description
1 polymer ?
#
loop_
_entity_poly.entity_id
_entity_poly.type
_entity_poly.pdbx_seq_one_letter_code
_entity_poly.pdbx_strand_id
1 'polypeptide(L)' 'VFTWGRGKYGQLGHDSLQSELKPLPVKALSDQMIVQVVCGGNHTMAINEEGILFS' A
#
# COMPACT_ATOMS: atom_id res chain seq x y z
N VAL A 1 -1.99 -3.12 6.90
CA VAL A 1 -1.67 -1.77 6.36
C VAL A 1 -2.93 -1.12 5.83
N PHE A 2 -3.10 0.19 6.03
CA PHE A 2 -4.19 0.98 5.43
C PHE A 2 -3.61 2.05 4.51
N THR A 3 -4.23 2.28 3.36
CA THR A 3 -3.83 3.31 2.40
C THR A 3 -5.05 4.11 1.95
N TRP A 4 -4.84 5.39 1.62
CA TRP A 4 -5.84 6.31 1.11
C TRP A 4 -5.18 7.45 0.33
N GLY A 5 -5.98 8.29 -0.32
CA GLY A 5 -5.54 9.42 -1.11
C GLY A 5 -5.61 9.14 -2.61
N ARG A 6 -4.62 9.64 -3.37
CA ARG A 6 -4.58 9.53 -4.83
C ARG A 6 -4.21 8.10 -5.25
N GLY A 7 -5.08 7.45 -6.02
CA GLY A 7 -4.88 6.07 -6.50
C GLY A 7 -4.73 5.89 -8.01
N LYS A 8 -4.58 6.98 -8.77
CA LYS A 8 -4.59 6.98 -10.25
C LYS A 8 -3.59 6.00 -10.90
N TYR A 9 -2.54 5.60 -10.20
CA TYR A 9 -1.50 4.68 -10.68
C TYR A 9 -1.45 3.37 -9.89
N GLY A 10 -2.49 3.07 -9.10
CA GLY A 10 -2.55 1.84 -8.30
C GLY A 10 -1.71 1.88 -7.02
N GLN A 11 -1.10 3.02 -6.69
CA GLN A 11 -0.19 3.15 -5.53
C GLN A 11 -0.85 2.87 -4.16
N LEU A 12 -2.17 2.70 -4.11
CA LEU A 12 -2.88 2.34 -2.89
C LEU A 12 -2.91 0.82 -2.65
N GLY A 13 -2.68 -0.02 -3.67
CA GLY A 13 -2.64 -1.48 -3.51
C GLY A 13 -4.01 -2.16 -3.38
N HIS A 14 -5.09 -1.51 -3.84
CA HIS A 14 -6.47 -2.00 -3.70
C HIS A 14 -7.01 -2.76 -4.93
N ASP A 15 -6.13 -3.20 -5.82
CA ASP A 15 -6.52 -3.74 -7.14
C ASP A 15 -7.48 -2.80 -7.91
N SER A 16 -7.19 -1.51 -7.80
CA SER A 16 -8.05 -0.42 -8.28
C SER A 16 -7.20 0.82 -8.57
N LEU A 17 -7.66 1.63 -9.52
CA LEU A 17 -7.08 2.94 -9.84
C LEU A 17 -7.87 4.12 -9.24
N GLN A 18 -8.85 3.82 -8.39
CA GLN A 18 -9.69 4.84 -7.75
C GLN A 18 -8.94 5.54 -6.62
N SER A 19 -9.28 6.80 -6.40
CA SER A 19 -8.79 7.54 -5.24
C SER A 19 -9.70 7.27 -4.05
N GLU A 20 -9.10 7.00 -2.91
CA GLU A 20 -9.82 6.66 -1.68
C GLU A 20 -9.81 7.86 -0.74
N LEU A 21 -10.99 8.34 -0.33
CA LEU A 21 -11.11 9.47 0.60
C LEU A 21 -10.97 9.06 2.06
N LYS A 22 -11.00 7.76 2.34
CA LYS A 22 -10.91 7.20 3.69
C LYS A 22 -9.88 6.06 3.70
N PRO A 23 -9.23 5.78 4.83
CA PRO A 23 -8.35 4.62 4.98
C PRO A 23 -9.08 3.33 4.60
N LEU A 24 -8.51 2.58 3.65
CA LEU A 24 -8.98 1.26 3.25
C LEU A 24 -7.87 0.24 3.51
N PRO A 25 -8.18 -0.96 4.05
CA PRO A 25 -7.16 -1.97 4.32
C PRO A 25 -6.64 -2.57 3.02
N VAL A 26 -5.32 -2.64 2.89
CA VAL A 26 -4.66 -3.34 1.77
C VAL A 26 -4.70 -4.85 2.07
N LYS A 27 -5.71 -5.54 1.53
CA LYS A 27 -5.98 -6.95 1.85
C LYS A 27 -4.79 -7.87 1.57
N ALA A 28 -4.02 -7.60 0.52
CA ALA A 28 -2.84 -8.38 0.16
C ALA A 28 -1.73 -8.40 1.24
N LEU A 29 -1.75 -7.45 2.18
CA LEU A 29 -0.76 -7.33 3.26
C LEU A 29 -1.35 -7.69 4.64
N SER A 30 -2.49 -8.39 4.69
CA SER A 30 -3.16 -8.70 5.96
C SER A 30 -2.34 -9.65 6.84
N ASP A 31 -1.65 -10.61 6.21
CA ASP A 31 -0.83 -11.62 6.89
C ASP A 31 0.65 -11.23 6.99
N GLN A 32 0.97 -9.96 6.75
CA GLN A 32 2.34 -9.45 6.71
C GLN A 32 2.56 -8.46 7.86
N MET A 33 3.58 -8.70 8.69
CA MET A 33 4.03 -7.71 9.67
C MET A 33 4.88 -6.65 8.96
N ILE A 34 4.22 -5.61 8.43
CA ILE A 34 4.90 -4.50 7.76
C ILE A 34 5.58 -3.59 8.78
N VAL A 35 6.89 -3.39 8.63
CA VAL A 35 7.73 -2.59 9.54
C VAL A 35 8.10 -1.22 8.97
N GLN A 36 8.07 -1.06 7.65
CA GLN A 36 8.35 0.21 6.99
C GLN A 36 7.57 0.34 5.68
N VAL A 37 7.15 1.58 5.37
CA VAL A 37 6.47 1.96 4.14
C VAL A 37 7.13 3.22 3.58
N VAL A 38 7.31 3.26 2.26
CA VAL A 38 7.79 4.45 1.53
C VAL A 38 6.83 4.78 0.39
N CYS A 39 6.62 6.07 0.16
CA CYS A 39 5.72 6.55 -0.89
C CYS A 39 6.49 7.46 -1.85
N GLY A 40 6.44 7.14 -3.14
CA GLY A 40 6.85 8.04 -4.22
C GLY A 40 5.65 8.81 -4.77
N GLY A 41 5.85 9.55 -5.86
CA GLY A 41 4.76 10.32 -6.48
C GLY A 41 3.61 9.45 -7.01
N ASN A 42 3.93 8.26 -7.53
CA ASN A 42 2.98 7.35 -8.19
C ASN A 42 3.17 5.88 -7.79
N HIS A 43 3.91 5.59 -6.72
CA HIS A 43 4.16 4.22 -6.24
C HIS A 43 4.25 4.19 -4.71
N THR A 44 4.01 3.03 -4.13
CA THR A 44 4.18 2.75 -2.70
C THR A 44 4.94 1.45 -2.58
N MET A 45 5.86 1.36 -1.63
CA MET A 45 6.58 0.12 -1.33
C MET A 45 6.51 -0.14 0.17
N ALA A 46 6.44 -1.41 0.54
CA ALA A 46 6.40 -1.84 1.93
C ALA A 46 7.40 -2.98 2.15
N ILE A 47 8.01 -3.03 3.33
CA ILE A 47 8.88 -4.14 3.74
C ILE A 47 8.37 -4.74 5.04
N ASN A 48 8.34 -6.07 5.11
CA ASN A 48 7.94 -6.79 6.32
C ASN A 48 9.15 -7.04 7.25
N GLU A 49 8.90 -7.59 8.44
CA GLU A 49 9.94 -7.91 9.43
C GLU A 49 10.98 -8.93 8.92
N GLU A 50 10.62 -9.76 7.94
CA GLU A 50 11.50 -10.73 7.29
C GLU A 50 12.37 -10.12 6.18
N GLY A 51 12.19 -8.83 5.88
CA GLY A 51 12.89 -8.14 4.80
C GLY A 51 12.29 -8.36 3.40
N ILE A 52 11.09 -8.94 3.30
CA ILE A 52 10.37 -9.13 2.02
C ILE A 52 9.78 -7.80 1.58
N LEU A 53 10.10 -7.43 0.34
CA LEU A 53 9.65 -6.20 -0.31
C LEU A 53 8.37 -6.41 -1.12
N PHE A 54 7.42 -5.49 -0.97
CA PHE A 54 6.15 -5.40 -1.71
C PHE A 54 6.10 -4.06 -2.46
N SER A 55 5.59 -4.05 -3.71
CA SER A 55 5.47 -2.86 -4.57
C SER A 55 4.18 -2.86 -5.37
#